data_AF-A0A7S1EQW7-F1
#
_entry.id   AF-A0A7S1EQW7-F1
#
_cell.length_a   1.000
_cell.length_b   1.000
_cell.length_c   1.000
_cell.angle_alpha   90.00
_cell.angle_beta   90.00
_cell.angle_gamma   90.00
#
_symmetry.space_group_name_H-M   'P 1'
#
loop_
_entity.id
_entity.type
_entity.pdbx_description
1 polymer ?
#
loop_
_entity_poly.entity_id
_entity_poly.type
_entity_poly.pdbx_seq_one_letter_code
_entity_poly.pdbx_strand_id
1 'polypeptide(L)'
;VSMAHFQLVDLSKESLTCVISSTTGDGVVPNDAREFHEELSIGIEEDLIVADSSVSDRSIAPCDKTNTSARFHNLNQKNRFGVIALGDRGYPHFCRAGLIFEGLLSAHTQNKPVVDTAMIDQEDWGAIDSWIEDLCNVVDTNPEICQFSGEENDYFLDNLDAMDAADEIAASKSTNQANGIMVNGSHFDERGVTYTRDDPFFARLVERSPLTTQVEAHDKETIHVEFDIRGSGMNYMCGDALGVQPSNCPSLVDEILIALAANNDELVRVNGENVRAQDALLSLLDVNNLKPEILLLISGMIRSDAERKKMEELVEDADSHGRSEKVLAYLATRNLSDVISDFSSAPVELSDLIPLLKPLLPRYYSISSSPEISKDSTGFPTRVSITVAVVRYQAHGKPRKGVATTFLSDRAELIDTSETGDVAT
;
A
#
# COMPACT_ATOMS: atom_id res chain seq x y z
N VAL A 1 -8.96 8.69 -8.87
CA VAL A 1 -8.87 7.50 -9.75
C VAL A 1 -7.51 6.88 -9.57
N SER A 2 -7.44 5.59 -9.23
CA SER A 2 -6.17 4.86 -9.26
C SER A 2 -5.58 4.89 -10.67
N MET A 3 -4.26 4.97 -10.79
CA MET A 3 -3.61 4.88 -12.10
C MET A 3 -3.85 3.52 -12.78
N ALA A 4 -4.25 2.48 -12.04
CA ALA A 4 -4.67 1.20 -12.61
C ALA A 4 -5.95 1.31 -13.44
N HIS A 5 -6.73 2.38 -13.24
CA HIS A 5 -8.00 2.63 -13.91
C HIS A 5 -7.95 3.87 -14.81
N PHE A 6 -6.75 4.34 -15.17
CA PHE A 6 -6.56 5.51 -16.03
C PHE A 6 -7.33 5.41 -17.36
N GLN A 7 -7.56 4.20 -17.85
CA GLN A 7 -8.29 3.93 -19.09
C GLN A 7 -9.75 4.41 -19.07
N LEU A 8 -10.32 4.60 -17.88
CA LEU A 8 -11.67 5.12 -17.69
C LEU A 8 -11.75 6.64 -17.90
N VAL A 9 -10.61 7.34 -17.91
CA VAL A 9 -10.51 8.80 -18.03
C VAL A 9 -9.88 9.18 -19.36
N ASP A 10 -10.41 10.23 -19.99
CA ASP A 10 -9.80 10.87 -21.16
C ASP A 10 -9.09 12.16 -20.73
N LEU A 11 -7.80 12.02 -20.37
CA LEU A 11 -6.99 13.12 -19.85
C LEU A 11 -6.88 14.32 -20.81
N SER A 12 -7.15 14.13 -22.10
CA SER A 12 -7.15 15.23 -23.06
C SER A 12 -8.32 16.21 -22.89
N LYS A 13 -9.40 15.76 -22.23
CA LYS A 13 -10.56 16.58 -21.88
C LYS A 13 -10.41 17.29 -20.54
N GLU A 14 -9.48 16.84 -19.70
CA GLU A 14 -9.24 17.40 -18.39
C GLU A 14 -8.43 18.70 -18.48
N SER A 15 -8.93 19.75 -17.85
CA SER A 15 -8.24 21.05 -17.82
C SER A 15 -7.07 21.06 -16.84
N LEU A 16 -7.19 20.30 -15.74
CA LEU A 16 -6.16 20.12 -14.72
C LEU A 16 -6.09 18.65 -14.28
N THR A 17 -4.90 18.05 -14.36
CA THR A 17 -4.63 16.70 -13.86
C THR A 17 -3.64 16.74 -12.70
N CYS A 18 -4.01 16.20 -11.54
CA CYS A 18 -3.07 16.02 -10.43
C CYS A 18 -2.60 14.57 -10.35
N VAL A 19 -1.29 14.37 -10.34
CA VAL A 19 -0.66 13.06 -10.21
C VAL A 19 -0.02 12.95 -8.83
N ILE A 20 -0.46 11.97 -8.05
CA ILE A 20 0.17 11.61 -6.78
C ILE A 20 0.76 10.21 -6.94
N SER A 21 2.08 10.09 -6.86
CA SER A 21 2.76 8.79 -7.01
C SER A 21 3.83 8.58 -5.95
N SER A 22 3.81 7.40 -5.34
CA SER A 22 4.95 6.90 -4.58
C SER A 22 6.04 6.37 -5.49
N THR A 23 7.24 6.21 -4.95
CA THR A 23 8.36 5.53 -5.61
C THR A 23 8.60 4.19 -4.93
N THR A 24 8.74 3.12 -5.70
CA THR A 24 8.96 1.77 -5.18
C THR A 24 10.30 1.20 -5.63
N GLY A 25 10.79 0.15 -4.96
CA GLY A 25 12.02 -0.55 -5.31
C GLY A 25 13.23 0.39 -5.47
N ASP A 26 13.96 0.24 -6.58
CA ASP A 26 15.12 1.06 -6.92
C ASP A 26 14.74 2.26 -7.79
N GLY A 27 13.74 3.02 -7.35
CA GLY A 27 13.31 4.23 -8.06
C GLY A 27 12.29 3.99 -9.19
N VAL A 28 11.54 2.89 -9.14
CA VAL A 28 10.56 2.52 -10.17
C VAL A 28 9.15 2.99 -9.80
N VAL A 29 8.33 3.21 -10.83
CA VAL A 29 6.90 3.52 -10.63
C VAL A 29 6.18 2.34 -9.93
N PRO A 30 5.16 2.61 -9.11
CA PRO A 30 4.34 1.57 -8.49
C PRO A 30 3.69 0.64 -9.52
N ASN A 31 3.40 -0.61 -9.13
CA ASN A 31 2.83 -1.61 -10.04
C ASN A 31 1.50 -1.18 -10.66
N ASP A 32 0.64 -0.53 -9.87
CA ASP A 32 -0.64 0.04 -10.29
C ASP A 32 -0.49 1.25 -11.23
N ALA A 33 0.70 1.87 -11.29
CA ALA A 33 1.02 2.96 -12.20
C ALA A 33 1.81 2.52 -13.45
N ARG A 34 2.16 1.23 -13.56
CA ARG A 34 3.08 0.73 -14.59
C ARG A 34 2.52 0.84 -16.00
N GLU A 35 1.28 0.41 -16.22
CA GLU A 35 0.65 0.49 -17.55
C GLU A 35 0.46 1.95 -17.98
N PHE A 36 0.03 2.81 -17.05
CA PHE A 36 -0.07 4.25 -17.27
C PHE A 36 1.28 4.85 -17.67
N HIS A 37 2.35 4.53 -16.95
CA HIS A 37 3.71 4.94 -17.28
C HIS A 37 4.14 4.44 -18.67
N GLU A 38 4.00 3.14 -18.94
CA GLU A 38 4.40 2.54 -20.22
C GLU A 38 3.70 3.21 -21.41
N GLU A 39 2.38 3.43 -21.34
CA GLU A 39 1.64 4.12 -22.40
C GLU A 39 2.00 5.61 -22.53
N LEU A 40 2.23 6.30 -21.40
CA LEU A 40 2.55 7.72 -21.39
C LEU A 40 3.97 7.98 -21.92
N SER A 41 4.89 7.03 -21.77
CA SER A 41 6.25 7.07 -22.30
C SER A 41 6.33 6.92 -23.83
N ILE A 42 5.30 6.39 -24.50
CA ILE A 42 5.31 6.19 -25.94
C ILE A 42 5.43 7.55 -26.66
N GLY A 43 6.47 7.71 -27.48
CA GLY A 43 6.74 8.95 -28.22
C GLY A 43 7.63 9.93 -27.49
N ILE A 44 8.25 9.53 -26.37
CA ILE A 44 9.17 10.35 -25.59
C ILE A 44 10.54 9.66 -25.55
N GLU A 45 11.62 10.44 -25.70
CA GLU A 45 12.99 9.91 -25.62
C GLU A 45 13.31 9.40 -24.20
N GLU A 46 14.01 8.25 -24.11
CA GLU A 46 14.33 7.58 -22.84
C GLU A 46 15.11 8.47 -21.85
N ASP A 47 15.89 9.44 -22.34
CA ASP A 47 16.68 10.35 -21.51
C ASP A 47 15.83 11.23 -20.57
N LEU A 48 14.53 11.40 -20.87
CA LEU A 48 13.55 12.08 -20.00
C LEU A 48 12.96 11.15 -18.93
N ILE A 49 12.94 9.83 -19.17
CA ILE A 49 12.42 8.80 -18.27
C ILE A 49 13.44 8.48 -17.15
N VAL A 50 14.73 8.73 -17.42
CA VAL A 50 15.83 8.37 -16.52
C VAL A 50 16.40 9.58 -15.76
N ALA A 51 15.86 10.79 -15.98
CA ALA A 51 16.45 12.02 -15.48
C ALA A 51 16.61 12.02 -13.95
N ASP A 52 17.86 12.13 -13.52
CA ASP A 52 18.28 12.25 -12.13
C ASP A 52 17.80 13.60 -11.57
N SER A 53 17.47 13.66 -10.27
CA SER A 53 16.88 14.83 -9.60
C SER A 53 17.77 16.09 -9.59
N SER A 54 18.94 16.03 -10.22
CA SER A 54 19.98 17.05 -10.23
C SER A 54 19.91 18.01 -11.42
N VAL A 55 18.89 17.93 -12.28
CA VAL A 55 18.86 18.70 -13.54
C VAL A 55 17.56 19.50 -13.71
N SER A 56 17.43 20.56 -12.92
CA SER A 56 16.25 21.45 -12.89
C SER A 56 16.13 22.43 -14.07
N ASP A 57 17.00 22.36 -15.09
CA ASP A 57 17.10 23.43 -16.12
C ASP A 57 17.27 22.91 -17.56
N ARG A 58 16.91 21.65 -17.83
CA ARG A 58 16.86 21.15 -19.21
C ARG A 58 15.50 21.46 -19.83
N SER A 59 15.52 22.07 -21.02
CA SER A 59 14.36 22.12 -21.91
C SER A 59 13.90 20.70 -22.20
N ILE A 60 12.75 20.30 -21.67
CA ILE A 60 12.14 18.98 -21.92
C ILE A 60 11.74 18.93 -23.41
N ALA A 61 12.24 17.93 -24.13
CA ALA A 61 11.90 17.75 -25.53
C ALA A 61 10.39 17.44 -25.68
N PRO A 62 9.72 17.99 -26.71
CA PRO A 62 8.33 17.67 -26.96
C PRO A 62 8.14 16.21 -27.36
N CYS A 63 7.02 15.65 -26.91
CA CYS A 63 6.59 14.31 -27.32
C CYS A 63 6.30 14.26 -28.83
N ASP A 64 6.78 13.21 -29.50
CA ASP A 64 6.45 12.90 -30.89
C ASP A 64 5.00 12.39 -31.00
N LYS A 65 4.07 13.32 -31.22
CA LYS A 65 2.63 13.03 -31.35
C LYS A 65 2.29 12.03 -32.47
N THR A 66 3.18 11.80 -33.45
CA THR A 66 2.95 10.80 -34.50
C THR A 66 3.19 9.37 -34.03
N ASN A 67 3.88 9.21 -32.91
CA ASN A 67 4.21 7.94 -32.28
C ASN A 67 3.84 7.99 -30.80
N THR A 68 2.56 8.24 -30.48
CA THR A 68 2.02 8.24 -29.10
C THR A 68 0.95 7.18 -28.93
N SER A 69 0.68 6.77 -27.68
CA SER A 69 -0.55 6.02 -27.38
C SER A 69 -1.76 6.84 -27.83
N ALA A 70 -2.78 6.14 -28.35
CA ALA A 70 -4.02 6.75 -28.78
C ALA A 70 -4.73 7.53 -27.64
N ARG A 71 -4.44 7.18 -26.38
CA ARG A 71 -5.02 7.85 -25.21
C ARG A 71 -4.41 9.23 -24.94
N PHE A 72 -3.14 9.42 -25.29
CA PHE A 72 -2.38 10.62 -24.95
C PHE A 72 -2.08 11.52 -26.14
N HIS A 73 -2.42 11.09 -27.36
CA HIS A 73 -2.14 11.84 -28.58
C HIS A 73 -2.74 13.26 -28.59
N ASN A 74 -3.86 13.46 -27.90
CA ASN A 74 -4.57 14.75 -27.82
C ASN A 74 -4.12 15.64 -26.66
N LEU A 75 -3.27 15.17 -25.74
CA LEU A 75 -2.71 16.02 -24.69
C LEU A 75 -1.93 17.17 -25.33
N ASN A 76 -2.19 18.39 -24.86
CA ASN A 76 -1.64 19.61 -25.44
C ASN A 76 -1.49 20.72 -24.39
N GLN A 77 -1.11 21.92 -24.83
CA GLN A 77 -0.85 23.08 -23.97
C GLN A 77 -2.05 23.56 -23.15
N LYS A 78 -3.28 23.17 -23.49
CA LYS A 78 -4.45 23.47 -22.68
C LYS A 78 -4.55 22.60 -21.42
N ASN A 79 -3.99 21.39 -21.45
CA ASN A 79 -4.00 20.49 -20.31
C ASN A 79 -2.92 20.94 -19.31
N ARG A 80 -3.36 21.33 -18.12
CA ARG A 80 -2.50 21.68 -17.00
C ARG A 80 -2.33 20.49 -16.08
N PHE A 81 -1.26 20.48 -15.29
CA PHE A 81 -1.05 19.41 -14.33
C PHE A 81 -0.30 19.87 -13.09
N GLY A 82 -0.40 19.09 -12.02
CA GLY A 82 0.40 19.21 -10.80
C GLY A 82 0.86 17.82 -10.34
N VAL A 83 1.97 17.76 -9.61
CA VAL A 83 2.55 16.49 -9.15
C VAL A 83 2.91 16.55 -7.67
N ILE A 84 2.48 15.53 -6.93
CA ILE A 84 3.03 15.18 -5.62
C ILE A 84 3.84 13.89 -5.79
N ALA A 85 5.14 13.98 -5.52
CA ALA A 85 6.05 12.86 -5.55
C ALA A 85 6.30 12.38 -4.11
N LEU A 86 5.87 11.15 -3.78
CA LEU A 86 6.10 10.54 -2.47
C LEU A 86 7.35 9.66 -2.53
N GLY A 87 8.23 9.78 -1.53
CA GLY A 87 9.45 8.98 -1.44
C GLY A 87 9.97 8.87 -0.02
N ASP A 88 11.16 8.31 0.14
CA ASP A 88 11.88 8.27 1.42
C ASP A 88 13.36 8.60 1.17
N ARG A 89 13.88 9.62 1.88
CA ARG A 89 15.27 10.10 1.72
C ARG A 89 16.34 9.06 2.08
N GLY A 90 15.96 7.98 2.75
CA GLY A 90 16.81 6.81 2.98
C GLY A 90 17.13 6.03 1.71
N TYR A 91 16.42 6.26 0.60
CA TYR A 91 16.65 5.60 -0.68
C TYR A 91 17.39 6.51 -1.68
N PRO A 92 18.29 5.96 -2.52
CA PRO A 92 19.05 6.75 -3.49
C PRO A 92 18.17 7.52 -4.49
N HIS A 93 17.04 6.94 -4.89
CA HIS A 93 16.13 7.48 -5.90
C HIS A 93 14.90 8.14 -5.27
N PHE A 94 15.14 9.09 -4.36
CA PHE A 94 14.09 9.83 -3.65
C PHE A 94 13.10 10.49 -4.62
N CYS A 95 11.80 10.18 -4.48
CA CYS A 95 10.69 10.75 -5.26
C CYS A 95 10.75 10.53 -6.79
N ARG A 96 11.60 9.59 -7.27
CA ARG A 96 11.87 9.41 -8.71
C ARG A 96 10.62 9.16 -9.56
N ALA A 97 9.66 8.37 -9.09
CA ALA A 97 8.46 8.07 -9.86
C ALA A 97 7.61 9.33 -10.15
N GLY A 98 7.45 10.22 -9.17
CA GLY A 98 6.74 11.48 -9.38
C GLY A 98 7.47 12.40 -10.36
N LEU A 99 8.81 12.47 -10.26
CA LEU A 99 9.62 13.24 -11.20
C LEU A 99 9.53 12.70 -12.64
N ILE A 100 9.43 11.38 -12.80
CA ILE A 100 9.16 10.75 -14.11
C ILE A 100 7.83 11.25 -14.67
N PHE A 101 6.76 11.22 -13.87
CA PHE A 101 5.45 11.68 -14.34
C PHE A 101 5.42 13.18 -14.65
N GLU A 102 6.11 14.02 -13.87
CA GLU A 102 6.30 15.43 -14.20
C GLU A 102 6.95 15.60 -15.58
N GLY A 103 8.04 14.88 -15.83
CA GLY A 103 8.77 14.94 -17.10
C GLY A 103 7.91 14.50 -18.28
N LEU A 104 7.19 13.39 -18.13
CA LEU A 104 6.29 12.86 -19.15
C LEU A 104 5.13 13.81 -19.46
N LEU A 105 4.46 14.35 -18.44
CA LEU A 105 3.38 15.32 -18.61
C LEU A 105 3.88 16.63 -19.21
N SER A 106 5.06 17.10 -18.81
CA SER A 106 5.71 18.26 -19.41
C SER A 106 5.97 18.05 -20.90
N ALA A 107 6.49 16.88 -21.30
CA ALA A 107 6.75 16.56 -22.70
C ALA A 107 5.45 16.53 -23.53
N HIS A 108 4.36 15.96 -22.99
CA HIS A 108 3.07 15.87 -23.67
C HIS A 108 2.34 17.19 -23.79
N THR A 109 2.33 17.98 -22.72
CA THR A 109 1.55 19.22 -22.63
C THR A 109 2.34 20.45 -23.06
N GLN A 110 3.67 20.38 -23.05
CA GLN A 110 4.56 21.55 -23.20
C GLN A 110 4.33 22.62 -22.11
N ASN A 111 3.88 22.18 -20.93
CA ASN A 111 3.68 23.02 -19.76
C ASN A 111 4.61 22.60 -18.63
N LYS A 112 4.81 23.51 -17.67
CA LYS A 112 5.32 23.18 -16.34
C LYS A 112 4.15 22.83 -15.41
N PRO A 113 4.41 22.17 -14.27
CA PRO A 113 3.44 22.06 -13.19
C PRO A 113 2.81 23.42 -12.84
N VAL A 114 1.52 23.43 -12.50
CA VAL A 114 0.81 24.66 -12.06
C VAL A 114 1.28 25.15 -10.69
N VAL A 115 1.79 24.23 -9.88
CA VAL A 115 2.50 24.43 -8.62
C VAL A 115 3.74 23.55 -8.70
N ASP A 116 4.88 24.04 -8.21
CA ASP A 116 6.13 23.26 -8.18
C ASP A 116 5.88 21.87 -7.57
N THR A 117 6.49 20.85 -8.16
CA THR A 117 6.31 19.47 -7.72
C THR A 117 6.75 19.30 -6.27
N ALA A 118 5.82 18.85 -5.42
CA ALA A 118 6.14 18.57 -4.02
C ALA A 118 6.86 17.22 -3.89
N MET A 119 8.09 17.25 -3.39
CA MET A 119 8.86 16.06 -3.04
C MET A 119 8.67 15.74 -1.56
N ILE A 120 7.79 14.79 -1.26
CA ILE A 120 7.37 14.44 0.10
C ILE A 120 8.25 13.32 0.66
N ASP A 121 8.85 13.57 1.82
CA ASP A 121 9.59 12.56 2.58
C ASP A 121 8.65 11.81 3.52
N GLN A 122 8.46 10.52 3.25
CA GLN A 122 7.53 9.62 3.92
C GLN A 122 6.10 10.19 3.93
N GLU A 123 5.60 10.59 5.09
CA GLU A 123 4.23 11.09 5.29
C GLU A 123 4.26 12.55 5.77
N ASP A 124 5.10 13.42 5.19
CA ASP A 124 5.15 14.86 5.52
C ASP A 124 3.85 15.58 5.09
N TRP A 125 2.82 15.48 5.93
CA TRP A 125 1.51 16.07 5.72
C TRP A 125 1.54 17.59 5.68
N GLY A 126 2.44 18.24 6.43
CA GLY A 126 2.59 19.69 6.37
C GLY A 126 3.02 20.17 4.98
N ALA A 127 3.94 19.44 4.33
CA ALA A 127 4.32 19.71 2.94
C ALA A 127 3.19 19.40 1.95
N ILE A 128 2.39 18.36 2.18
CA ILE A 128 1.21 18.03 1.37
C ILE A 128 0.15 19.14 1.48
N ASP A 129 -0.20 19.55 2.71
CA ASP A 129 -1.19 20.59 2.97
C ASP A 129 -0.78 21.92 2.33
N SER A 130 0.49 22.32 2.51
CA SER A 130 1.03 23.52 1.86
C SER A 130 0.90 23.46 0.33
N TRP A 131 1.18 22.30 -0.28
CA TRP A 131 1.04 22.15 -1.72
C TRP A 131 -0.42 22.21 -2.18
N ILE A 132 -1.34 21.63 -1.41
CA ILE A 132 -2.79 21.70 -1.67
C ILE A 132 -3.26 23.16 -1.57
N GLU A 133 -2.85 23.90 -0.55
CA GLU A 133 -3.16 25.31 -0.39
C GLU A 133 -2.65 26.14 -1.58
N ASP A 134 -1.40 25.92 -2.00
CA ASP A 134 -0.83 26.58 -3.18
C ASP A 134 -1.62 26.24 -4.46
N LEU A 135 -2.04 24.99 -4.63
CA LEU A 135 -2.85 24.57 -5.78
C LEU A 135 -4.21 25.26 -5.76
N CYS A 136 -4.90 25.27 -4.63
CA CYS A 136 -6.18 25.96 -4.45
C CYS A 136 -6.04 27.45 -4.79
N ASN A 137 -4.99 28.11 -4.29
CA ASN A 137 -4.72 29.52 -4.59
C ASN A 137 -4.49 29.76 -6.09
N VAL A 138 -3.73 28.88 -6.77
CA VAL A 138 -3.51 28.98 -8.22
C VAL A 138 -4.81 28.80 -9.00
N VAL A 139 -5.63 27.83 -8.61
CA VAL A 139 -6.94 27.59 -9.24
C VAL A 139 -7.88 28.78 -9.05
N ASP A 140 -7.98 29.32 -7.84
CA ASP A 140 -8.87 30.44 -7.51
C ASP A 140 -8.48 31.73 -8.24
N THR A 141 -7.17 31.93 -8.47
CA THR A 141 -6.64 33.14 -9.12
C THR A 141 -6.59 33.05 -10.65
N ASN A 142 -6.71 31.84 -11.21
CA ASN A 142 -6.62 31.57 -12.65
C ASN A 142 -7.85 30.74 -13.11
N PRO A 143 -9.04 31.35 -13.17
CA PRO A 143 -10.29 30.64 -13.49
C PRO A 143 -10.29 29.98 -14.87
N GLU A 144 -9.41 30.36 -15.78
CA GLU A 144 -9.16 29.69 -17.05
C GLU A 144 -8.58 28.27 -16.91
N ILE A 145 -7.92 27.95 -15.80
CA ILE A 145 -7.50 26.57 -15.47
C ILE A 145 -8.74 25.67 -15.27
N CYS A 146 -9.86 26.26 -14.85
CA CYS A 146 -11.15 25.58 -14.65
C CYS A 146 -12.15 25.83 -15.79
N GLN A 147 -11.76 26.48 -16.88
CA GLN A 147 -12.66 26.70 -18.03
C GLN A 147 -12.83 25.38 -18.80
N PHE A 148 -13.90 24.67 -18.49
CA PHE A 148 -14.39 23.51 -19.24
C PHE A 148 -14.66 23.90 -20.70
N SER A 149 -14.02 23.19 -21.64
CA SER A 149 -14.16 23.45 -23.08
C SER A 149 -15.07 22.46 -23.83
N GLY A 150 -15.79 21.60 -23.10
CA GLY A 150 -16.70 20.59 -23.63
C GLY A 150 -18.17 20.86 -23.29
N GLU A 151 -19.09 20.23 -24.03
CA GLU A 151 -20.51 20.11 -23.67
C GLU A 151 -20.64 19.63 -22.22
N GLU A 152 -21.69 20.05 -21.49
CA GLU A 152 -22.07 19.58 -20.13
C GLU A 152 -22.37 18.07 -20.14
N ASN A 153 -21.37 17.25 -20.42
CA ASN A 153 -21.42 15.82 -20.30
C ASN A 153 -20.43 15.50 -19.19
N ASP A 154 -20.98 15.39 -17.99
CA ASP A 154 -20.26 15.14 -16.75
C ASP A 154 -19.82 13.66 -16.72
N TYR A 155 -19.14 13.21 -17.78
CA TYR A 155 -18.71 11.84 -18.00
C TYR A 155 -17.88 11.33 -16.82
N PHE A 156 -17.20 12.21 -16.09
CA PHE A 156 -16.50 11.87 -14.86
C PHE A 156 -17.47 11.54 -13.71
N LEU A 157 -18.56 12.29 -13.51
CA LEU A 157 -19.64 11.96 -12.56
C LEU A 157 -20.46 10.74 -13.02
N ASP A 158 -20.77 10.65 -14.31
CA ASP A 158 -21.55 9.54 -14.89
C ASP A 158 -20.81 8.20 -14.79
N ASN A 159 -19.47 8.24 -14.73
CA ASN A 159 -18.64 7.07 -14.48
C ASN A 159 -18.08 7.03 -13.07
N LEU A 160 -18.34 8.00 -12.20
CA LEU A 160 -17.85 8.01 -10.81
C LEU A 160 -18.39 6.79 -10.07
N ASP A 161 -19.69 6.52 -10.20
CA ASP A 161 -20.31 5.30 -9.67
C ASP A 161 -19.73 4.03 -10.32
N ALA A 162 -19.32 4.08 -11.59
CA ALA A 162 -18.69 2.95 -12.28
C ALA A 162 -17.19 2.78 -11.91
N MET A 163 -16.55 3.82 -11.41
CA MET A 163 -15.14 3.88 -10.99
C MET A 163 -15.00 3.53 -9.51
N ASP A 164 -15.86 4.06 -8.65
CA ASP A 164 -16.06 3.62 -7.27
C ASP A 164 -16.56 2.17 -7.27
N ALA A 165 -17.52 1.82 -8.15
CA ALA A 165 -17.85 0.44 -8.38
C ALA A 165 -16.69 -0.31 -9.01
N ALA A 166 -15.80 0.23 -9.87
CA ALA A 166 -14.65 -0.52 -10.37
C ALA A 166 -13.59 -0.77 -9.29
N ASP A 167 -13.41 0.14 -8.34
CA ASP A 167 -12.56 -0.03 -7.15
C ASP A 167 -13.21 -1.03 -6.17
N GLU A 168 -14.54 -0.95 -5.93
CA GLU A 168 -15.30 -1.93 -5.13
C GLU A 168 -15.48 -3.28 -5.84
N ILE A 169 -15.55 -3.32 -7.17
CA ILE A 169 -15.64 -4.50 -8.03
C ILE A 169 -14.24 -5.09 -8.24
N ALA A 170 -13.16 -4.33 -8.24
CA ALA A 170 -11.81 -4.89 -8.11
C ALA A 170 -11.63 -5.54 -6.73
N ALA A 171 -12.21 -4.94 -5.69
CA ALA A 171 -12.28 -5.53 -4.35
C ALA A 171 -13.27 -6.71 -4.23
N SER A 172 -14.31 -6.82 -5.09
CA SER A 172 -15.36 -7.87 -5.02
C SER A 172 -15.43 -8.87 -6.19
N LYS A 173 -14.71 -8.66 -7.31
CA LYS A 173 -14.54 -9.63 -8.43
C LYS A 173 -13.62 -10.81 -8.09
N SER A 174 -13.20 -10.93 -6.84
CA SER A 174 -12.88 -12.22 -6.23
C SER A 174 -14.07 -13.21 -6.23
N THR A 175 -15.27 -12.77 -6.65
CA THR A 175 -16.44 -13.65 -6.83
C THR A 175 -17.00 -13.60 -8.27
N ASN A 176 -16.43 -14.43 -9.16
CA ASN A 176 -16.99 -14.92 -10.43
C ASN A 176 -17.57 -13.92 -11.47
N GLN A 177 -16.85 -13.68 -12.58
CA GLN A 177 -17.15 -14.30 -13.89
C GLN A 177 -16.18 -13.85 -15.00
N ALA A 178 -15.77 -14.85 -15.78
CA ALA A 178 -14.99 -14.75 -17.00
C ALA A 178 -15.69 -13.92 -18.09
N ASN A 179 -14.94 -13.06 -18.77
CA ASN A 179 -15.06 -12.87 -20.21
C ASN A 179 -13.70 -12.45 -20.78
N GLY A 180 -13.21 -13.25 -21.72
CA GLY A 180 -11.82 -13.25 -22.15
C GLY A 180 -11.41 -12.10 -23.06
N ILE A 181 -10.18 -11.64 -22.84
CA ILE A 181 -9.28 -11.12 -23.87
C ILE A 181 -7.92 -11.77 -23.60
N MET A 182 -7.41 -12.49 -24.59
CA MET A 182 -6.18 -13.29 -24.50
C MET A 182 -4.96 -12.38 -24.44
N VAL A 183 -4.16 -12.51 -23.37
CA VAL A 183 -2.74 -12.13 -23.35
C VAL A 183 -1.94 -13.40 -23.11
N ASN A 184 -1.02 -13.71 -24.03
CA ASN A 184 -0.22 -14.93 -24.02
C ASN A 184 0.61 -15.04 -22.73
N GLY A 185 0.38 -16.11 -21.94
CA GLY A 185 1.36 -16.57 -20.95
C GLY A 185 0.83 -17.07 -19.60
N SER A 186 -0.44 -16.87 -19.25
CA SER A 186 -1.02 -17.39 -18.01
C SER A 186 -1.77 -18.70 -18.27
N HIS A 187 -1.29 -19.82 -17.67
CA HIS A 187 -2.17 -20.97 -17.48
C HIS A 187 -2.93 -20.78 -16.16
N PHE A 188 -4.19 -21.14 -16.23
CA PHE A 188 -5.14 -21.02 -15.14
C PHE A 188 -5.11 -22.28 -14.25
N ASP A 189 -5.57 -22.16 -12.99
CA ASP A 189 -6.11 -23.32 -12.24
C ASP A 189 -7.11 -24.08 -13.13
N GLU A 190 -7.42 -25.35 -12.84
CA GLU A 190 -8.51 -26.13 -13.47
C GLU A 190 -9.87 -25.38 -13.46
N ARG A 191 -9.97 -24.28 -12.69
CA ARG A 191 -11.10 -23.35 -12.57
C ARG A 191 -10.95 -21.97 -13.23
N GLY A 192 -9.82 -21.61 -13.85
CA GLY A 192 -9.72 -20.29 -14.51
C GLY A 192 -9.28 -19.12 -13.63
N VAL A 193 -8.82 -19.34 -12.39
CA VAL A 193 -8.63 -18.27 -11.38
C VAL A 193 -7.19 -17.75 -11.38
N THR A 194 -7.03 -16.41 -11.37
CA THR A 194 -5.75 -15.71 -11.16
C THR A 194 -5.78 -15.10 -9.77
N TYR A 195 -4.86 -15.52 -8.89
CA TYR A 195 -4.72 -14.97 -7.54
C TYR A 195 -4.05 -13.60 -7.58
N THR A 196 -4.49 -12.71 -6.71
CA THR A 196 -3.99 -11.32 -6.63
C THR A 196 -3.63 -10.96 -5.20
N ARG A 197 -3.20 -9.71 -4.98
CA ARG A 197 -3.00 -9.17 -3.64
C ARG A 197 -4.29 -9.20 -2.81
N ASP A 198 -5.41 -8.92 -3.46
CA ASP A 198 -6.72 -8.74 -2.80
C ASP A 198 -7.50 -10.06 -2.73
N ASP A 199 -7.11 -11.06 -3.52
CA ASP A 199 -7.59 -12.46 -3.46
C ASP A 199 -6.40 -13.44 -3.47
N PRO A 200 -5.74 -13.66 -2.31
CA PRO A 200 -4.52 -14.44 -2.22
C PRO A 200 -4.78 -15.95 -2.28
N PHE A 201 -3.82 -16.69 -2.84
CA PHE A 201 -3.84 -18.15 -2.77
C PHE A 201 -3.55 -18.65 -1.35
N PHE A 202 -4.42 -19.52 -0.83
CA PHE A 202 -4.20 -20.20 0.45
C PHE A 202 -3.21 -21.36 0.29
N ALA A 203 -1.92 -21.02 0.31
CA ALA A 203 -0.83 -21.99 0.21
C ALA A 203 -0.62 -22.75 1.52
N ARG A 204 -0.36 -24.06 1.42
CA ARG A 204 -0.01 -24.88 2.60
C ARG A 204 1.45 -24.65 2.97
N LEU A 205 1.74 -24.35 4.23
CA LEU A 205 3.10 -24.36 4.74
C LEU A 205 3.57 -25.81 4.91
N VAL A 206 4.61 -26.21 4.20
CA VAL A 206 5.09 -27.60 4.16
C VAL A 206 6.48 -27.80 4.73
N GLU A 207 7.26 -26.72 4.83
CA GLU A 207 8.52 -26.74 5.56
C GLU A 207 8.69 -25.48 6.38
N ARG A 208 9.17 -25.66 7.62
CA ARG A 208 9.69 -24.59 8.46
C ARG A 208 10.90 -25.11 9.22
N SER A 209 12.08 -24.60 8.90
CA SER A 209 13.33 -25.06 9.51
C SER A 209 14.23 -23.89 9.92
N PRO A 210 14.89 -23.95 11.09
CA PRO A 210 15.83 -22.91 11.50
C PRO A 210 17.09 -22.96 10.63
N LEU A 211 17.54 -21.79 10.17
CA LEU A 211 18.81 -21.60 9.45
C LEU A 211 19.93 -21.11 10.36
N THR A 212 19.59 -20.56 11.53
CA THR A 212 20.54 -20.15 12.56
C THR A 212 20.38 -20.99 13.81
N THR A 213 21.48 -21.17 14.54
CA THR A 213 21.44 -21.73 15.90
C THR A 213 21.28 -20.60 16.89
N GLN A 214 20.26 -20.66 17.73
CA GLN A 214 20.10 -19.75 18.86
C GLN A 214 20.74 -20.38 20.10
N VAL A 215 21.76 -19.72 20.63
CA VAL A 215 22.43 -20.08 21.89
C VAL A 215 21.96 -19.13 23.00
N GLU A 216 21.79 -17.85 22.67
CA GLU A 216 21.31 -16.81 23.57
C GLU A 216 19.98 -16.20 23.09
N ALA A 217 19.24 -15.60 24.02
CA ALA A 217 17.91 -15.02 23.72
C ALA A 217 17.93 -13.84 22.73
N HIS A 218 19.10 -13.26 22.46
CA HIS A 218 19.27 -12.14 21.53
C HIS A 218 19.89 -12.57 20.19
N ASP A 219 20.14 -13.87 20.01
CA ASP A 219 20.65 -14.39 18.74
C ASP A 219 19.61 -14.19 17.64
N LYS A 220 20.10 -13.89 16.44
CA LYS A 220 19.22 -13.76 15.27
C LYS A 220 18.56 -15.09 14.97
N GLU A 221 17.24 -15.09 14.99
CA GLU A 221 16.41 -16.19 14.50
C GLU A 221 16.17 -16.00 13.00
N THR A 222 16.72 -16.88 12.17
CA THR A 222 16.40 -16.92 10.74
C THR A 222 15.85 -18.29 10.41
N ILE A 223 14.72 -18.34 9.72
CA ILE A 223 14.05 -19.58 9.32
C ILE A 223 13.92 -19.67 7.79
N HIS A 224 14.00 -20.90 7.29
CA HIS A 224 13.54 -21.29 5.97
C HIS A 224 12.07 -21.68 6.05
N VAL A 225 11.29 -21.24 5.07
CA VAL A 225 9.85 -21.48 4.98
C VAL A 225 9.53 -21.89 3.55
N GLU A 226 8.86 -23.02 3.36
CA GLU A 226 8.42 -23.49 2.03
C GLU A 226 6.90 -23.70 2.00
N PHE A 227 6.29 -23.24 0.90
CA PHE A 227 4.86 -23.35 0.65
C PHE A 227 4.56 -24.27 -0.53
N ASP A 228 3.48 -25.05 -0.42
CA ASP A 228 2.84 -25.74 -1.53
C ASP A 228 2.00 -24.77 -2.35
N ILE A 229 2.38 -24.60 -3.62
CA ILE A 229 1.64 -23.78 -4.59
C ILE A 229 1.09 -24.60 -5.75
N ARG A 230 1.01 -25.93 -5.61
CA ARG A 230 0.39 -26.81 -6.62
C ARG A 230 -1.07 -26.40 -6.87
N GLY A 231 -1.46 -26.40 -8.14
CA GLY A 231 -2.81 -26.02 -8.57
C GLY A 231 -3.09 -24.51 -8.49
N SER A 232 -2.14 -23.69 -8.04
CA SER A 232 -2.34 -22.24 -7.99
C SER A 232 -2.27 -21.56 -9.37
N GLY A 233 -1.64 -22.22 -10.36
CA GLY A 233 -1.29 -21.59 -11.64
C GLY A 233 -0.23 -20.49 -11.53
N MET A 234 0.32 -20.24 -10.33
CA MET A 234 1.36 -19.23 -10.13
C MET A 234 2.67 -19.66 -10.79
N ASN A 235 3.33 -18.69 -11.39
CA ASN A 235 4.68 -18.84 -11.92
C ASN A 235 5.55 -17.70 -11.40
N TYR A 236 6.85 -17.94 -11.28
CA TYR A 236 7.79 -16.95 -10.76
C TYR A 236 9.19 -17.14 -11.35
N MET A 237 10.03 -16.12 -11.25
CA MET A 237 11.45 -16.14 -11.60
C MET A 237 12.34 -15.94 -10.37
N CYS A 238 13.59 -16.42 -10.44
CA CYS A 238 14.57 -16.10 -9.42
C CYS A 238 14.78 -14.57 -9.37
N GLY A 239 14.57 -13.99 -8.18
CA GLY A 239 14.60 -12.53 -7.96
C GLY A 239 13.23 -11.93 -7.66
N ASP A 240 12.15 -12.65 -7.94
CA ASP A 240 10.79 -12.21 -7.59
C ASP A 240 10.57 -12.22 -6.07
N ALA A 241 9.49 -11.54 -5.64
CA ALA A 241 9.07 -11.48 -4.24
C ALA A 241 7.73 -12.20 -4.03
N LEU A 242 7.61 -12.91 -2.91
CA LEU A 242 6.39 -13.53 -2.44
C LEU A 242 5.71 -12.61 -1.41
N GLY A 243 4.48 -12.18 -1.70
CA GLY A 243 3.62 -11.48 -0.74
C GLY A 243 2.93 -12.48 0.18
N VAL A 244 3.11 -12.32 1.49
CA VAL A 244 2.44 -13.14 2.52
C VAL A 244 1.47 -12.26 3.29
N GLN A 245 0.18 -12.59 3.27
CA GLN A 245 -0.83 -11.97 4.14
C GLN A 245 -0.73 -12.58 5.55
N PRO A 246 -0.31 -11.81 6.56
CA PRO A 246 -0.17 -12.34 7.91
C PRO A 246 -1.45 -12.15 8.73
N SER A 247 -1.48 -12.73 9.92
CA SER A 247 -2.40 -12.33 10.99
C SER A 247 -1.64 -11.67 12.15
N ASN A 248 -2.30 -10.73 12.83
CA ASN A 248 -1.85 -10.23 14.13
C ASN A 248 -1.73 -11.37 15.15
N CYS A 249 -1.02 -11.11 16.24
CA CYS A 249 -0.87 -12.08 17.32
C CYS A 249 -2.19 -12.15 18.12
N PRO A 250 -2.82 -13.32 18.31
CA PRO A 250 -4.09 -13.43 19.03
C PRO A 250 -4.02 -12.83 20.44
N SER A 251 -2.90 -13.03 21.16
CA SER A 251 -2.73 -12.45 22.50
C SER A 251 -2.70 -10.91 22.48
N LEU A 252 -2.18 -10.29 21.42
CA LEU A 252 -2.23 -8.83 21.28
C LEU A 252 -3.66 -8.36 20.99
N VAL A 253 -4.41 -9.09 20.17
CA VAL A 253 -5.82 -8.80 19.92
C VAL A 253 -6.62 -8.87 21.22
N ASP A 254 -6.40 -9.92 22.03
CA ASP A 254 -7.03 -10.06 23.34
C ASP A 254 -6.64 -8.90 24.28
N GLU A 255 -5.36 -8.49 24.31
CA GLU A 255 -4.90 -7.33 25.09
C GLU A 255 -5.63 -6.04 24.68
N ILE A 256 -5.85 -5.81 23.38
CA ILE A 256 -6.56 -4.63 22.87
C ILE A 256 -8.03 -4.67 23.29
N LEU A 257 -8.71 -5.80 23.08
CA LEU A 257 -10.13 -5.96 23.42
C LEU A 257 -10.36 -5.80 24.93
N ILE A 258 -9.47 -6.35 25.76
CA ILE A 258 -9.49 -6.16 27.22
C ILE A 258 -9.28 -4.70 27.59
N ALA A 259 -8.30 -4.02 26.97
CA ALA A 259 -7.99 -2.62 27.27
C ALA A 259 -9.18 -1.67 26.93
N LEU A 260 -9.95 -2.01 25.89
CA LEU A 260 -11.16 -1.28 25.49
C LEU A 260 -12.42 -1.72 26.25
N ALA A 261 -12.34 -2.79 27.03
CA ALA A 261 -13.53 -3.49 27.56
C ALA A 261 -14.55 -3.86 26.46
N ALA A 262 -14.05 -4.16 25.26
CA ALA A 262 -14.84 -4.49 24.08
C ALA A 262 -15.23 -5.98 24.06
N ASN A 263 -16.34 -6.30 23.39
CA ASN A 263 -16.78 -7.69 23.22
C ASN A 263 -16.21 -8.27 21.92
N ASN A 264 -15.55 -9.44 22.00
CA ASN A 264 -14.95 -10.14 20.86
C ASN A 264 -15.90 -10.31 19.66
N ASP A 265 -17.18 -10.54 19.93
CA ASP A 265 -18.21 -10.85 18.91
C ASP A 265 -19.06 -9.63 18.52
N GLU A 266 -18.77 -8.44 19.06
CA GLU A 266 -19.46 -7.25 18.59
C GLU A 266 -19.13 -6.98 17.13
N LEU A 267 -20.13 -6.48 16.40
CA LEU A 267 -19.98 -6.18 14.99
C LEU A 267 -19.44 -4.77 14.82
N VAL A 268 -18.37 -4.68 14.06
CA VAL A 268 -17.73 -3.42 13.68
C VAL A 268 -17.71 -3.28 12.17
N ARG A 269 -17.73 -2.04 11.68
CA ARG A 269 -17.79 -1.77 10.25
C ARG A 269 -16.38 -1.56 9.68
N VAL A 270 -15.93 -2.47 8.83
CA VAL A 270 -14.64 -2.39 8.12
C VAL A 270 -14.92 -2.47 6.62
N ASN A 271 -14.44 -1.50 5.85
CA ASN A 271 -14.65 -1.42 4.39
C ASN A 271 -16.14 -1.58 3.98
N GLY A 272 -17.05 -0.97 4.75
CA GLY A 272 -18.48 -1.03 4.48
C GLY A 272 -19.20 -2.27 5.02
N GLU A 273 -18.47 -3.33 5.40
CA GLU A 273 -19.02 -4.61 5.88
C GLU A 273 -19.01 -4.73 7.41
N ASN A 274 -19.96 -5.49 7.96
CA ASN A 274 -19.98 -5.82 9.39
C ASN A 274 -19.18 -7.09 9.66
N VAL A 275 -18.10 -6.94 10.43
CA VAL A 275 -17.17 -8.02 10.79
C VAL A 275 -17.10 -8.12 12.31
N ARG A 276 -16.83 -9.31 12.86
CA ARG A 276 -16.56 -9.45 14.30
C ARG A 276 -15.32 -8.65 14.68
N ALA A 277 -15.37 -7.92 15.79
CA ALA A 277 -14.25 -7.14 16.32
C ALA A 277 -12.94 -7.94 16.39
N GLN A 278 -13.01 -9.19 16.84
CA GLN A 278 -11.85 -10.07 16.89
C GLN A 278 -11.26 -10.34 15.50
N ASP A 279 -12.08 -10.64 14.50
CA ASP A 279 -11.61 -10.94 13.13
C ASP A 279 -11.01 -9.71 12.46
N ALA A 280 -11.63 -8.53 12.68
CA ALA A 280 -11.14 -7.26 12.20
C ALA A 280 -9.74 -6.95 12.73
N LEU A 281 -9.54 -7.05 14.04
CA LEU A 281 -8.25 -6.80 14.69
C LEU A 281 -7.23 -7.92 14.40
N LEU A 282 -7.67 -9.15 14.14
CA LEU A 282 -6.78 -10.27 13.88
C LEU A 282 -6.21 -10.23 12.45
N SER A 283 -7.03 -9.90 11.46
CA SER A 283 -6.70 -10.17 10.05
C SER A 283 -6.84 -8.97 9.11
N LEU A 284 -7.59 -7.93 9.50
CA LEU A 284 -7.93 -6.83 8.59
C LEU A 284 -7.22 -5.51 8.91
N LEU A 285 -6.89 -5.27 10.18
CA LEU A 285 -6.37 -3.97 10.65
C LEU A 285 -4.96 -4.06 11.21
N ASP A 286 -4.12 -3.07 10.91
CA ASP A 286 -2.79 -2.92 11.50
C ASP A 286 -2.90 -2.25 12.87
N VAL A 287 -2.59 -3.01 13.91
CA VAL A 287 -2.64 -2.57 15.31
C VAL A 287 -1.26 -2.17 15.87
N ASN A 288 -0.22 -2.14 15.03
CA ASN A 288 1.14 -1.75 15.42
C ASN A 288 1.57 -0.43 14.77
N ASN A 289 1.21 -0.17 13.51
CA ASN A 289 1.56 1.06 12.80
C ASN A 289 0.43 2.09 12.92
N LEU A 290 0.41 2.76 14.08
CA LEU A 290 -0.67 3.67 14.46
C LEU A 290 -0.56 5.04 13.78
N LYS A 291 -1.72 5.62 13.47
CA LYS A 291 -1.84 6.99 12.96
C LYS A 291 -1.83 8.03 14.10
N PRO A 292 -1.17 9.19 13.95
CA PRO A 292 -1.19 10.28 14.95
C PRO A 292 -2.59 10.72 15.39
N GLU A 293 -3.57 10.66 14.49
CA GLU A 293 -4.97 11.00 14.71
C GLU A 293 -5.63 10.19 15.83
N ILE A 294 -5.10 9.00 16.15
CA ILE A 294 -5.54 8.21 17.31
C ILE A 294 -5.30 8.98 18.61
N LEU A 295 -4.18 9.70 18.74
CA LEU A 295 -3.89 10.51 19.92
C LEU A 295 -4.80 11.74 19.98
N LEU A 296 -5.15 12.34 18.82
CA LEU A 296 -6.11 13.43 18.78
C LEU A 296 -7.50 12.98 19.26
N LEU A 297 -7.98 11.82 18.80
CA LEU A 297 -9.23 11.22 19.27
C LEU A 297 -9.20 11.01 20.78
N ILE A 298 -8.14 10.35 21.28
CA ILE A 298 -7.98 10.08 22.71
C ILE A 298 -7.94 11.38 23.51
N SER A 299 -7.23 12.40 23.03
CA SER A 299 -7.05 13.67 23.75
C SER A 299 -8.37 14.33 24.17
N GLY A 300 -9.39 14.26 23.31
CA GLY A 300 -10.73 14.80 23.57
C GLY A 300 -11.55 14.01 24.59
N MET A 301 -11.09 12.83 24.97
CA MET A 301 -11.81 11.88 25.82
C MET A 301 -11.16 11.66 27.20
N ILE A 302 -9.93 12.14 27.43
CA ILE A 302 -9.18 11.92 28.67
C ILE A 302 -9.88 12.56 29.90
N ARG A 303 -10.11 11.73 30.93
CA ARG A 303 -10.77 12.15 32.18
C ARG A 303 -9.78 12.50 33.29
N SER A 304 -8.60 11.87 33.34
CA SER A 304 -7.57 12.10 34.34
C SER A 304 -6.73 13.35 34.06
N ASP A 305 -6.56 14.23 35.04
CA ASP A 305 -5.71 15.43 34.90
C ASP A 305 -4.24 15.09 34.62
N ALA A 306 -3.74 13.99 35.21
CA ALA A 306 -2.36 13.56 35.00
C ALA A 306 -2.14 13.04 33.57
N GLU A 307 -3.09 12.26 33.03
CA GLU A 307 -3.04 11.78 31.65
C GLU A 307 -3.24 12.93 30.65
N ARG A 308 -4.08 13.91 30.99
CA ARG A 308 -4.31 15.08 30.13
C ARG A 308 -3.05 15.90 29.98
N LYS A 309 -2.36 16.18 31.09
CA LYS A 309 -1.06 16.86 31.07
C LYS A 309 -0.02 16.07 30.25
N LYS A 310 0.04 14.74 30.41
CA LYS A 310 0.92 13.88 29.61
C LYS A 310 0.60 13.95 28.11
N MET A 311 -0.69 13.98 27.74
CA MET A 311 -1.12 14.13 26.36
C MET A 311 -0.77 15.52 25.82
N GLU A 312 -1.08 16.59 26.55
CA GLU A 312 -0.74 17.97 26.18
C GLU A 312 0.77 18.13 25.92
N GLU A 313 1.63 17.59 26.79
CA GLU A 313 3.07 17.57 26.57
C GLU A 313 3.44 16.75 25.33
N LEU A 314 2.78 15.61 25.08
CA LEU A 314 3.09 14.74 23.94
C LEU A 314 2.76 15.40 22.59
N VAL A 315 1.65 16.15 22.52
CA VAL A 315 1.15 16.78 21.28
C VAL A 315 1.45 18.28 21.19
N GLU A 316 2.29 18.83 22.07
CA GLU A 316 2.58 20.28 22.16
C GLU A 316 3.00 20.91 20.81
N ASP A 317 3.89 20.23 20.08
CA ASP A 317 4.42 20.66 18.78
C ASP A 317 3.74 19.95 17.59
N ALA A 318 2.56 19.35 17.81
CA ALA A 318 1.85 18.62 16.76
C ALA A 318 1.15 19.57 15.79
N ASP A 319 1.16 19.21 14.50
CA ASP A 319 0.36 19.87 13.48
C ASP A 319 -1.14 19.55 13.60
N SER A 320 -1.95 20.06 12.66
CA SER A 320 -3.41 19.80 12.58
C SER A 320 -3.77 18.32 12.47
N HIS A 321 -2.84 17.48 12.01
CA HIS A 321 -2.97 16.04 11.86
C HIS A 321 -2.43 15.27 13.09
N GLY A 322 -1.97 15.98 14.13
CA GLY A 322 -1.43 15.38 15.34
C GLY A 322 0.02 14.91 15.20
N ARG A 323 0.71 15.27 14.12
CA ARG A 323 2.06 14.81 13.82
C ARG A 323 3.10 15.77 14.38
N SER A 324 4.08 15.22 15.10
CA SER A 324 5.33 15.86 15.47
C SER A 324 6.42 14.79 15.59
N GLU A 325 7.70 15.16 15.62
CA GLU A 325 8.79 14.21 15.86
C GLU A 325 8.56 13.43 17.17
N LYS A 326 8.07 14.12 18.21
CA LYS A 326 7.76 13.54 19.51
C LYS A 326 6.61 12.53 19.45
N VAL A 327 5.54 12.85 18.73
CA VAL A 327 4.39 11.94 18.52
C VAL A 327 4.83 10.70 17.71
N LEU A 328 5.57 10.91 16.63
CA LEU A 328 6.05 9.81 15.79
C LEU A 328 6.98 8.87 16.57
N ALA A 329 7.91 9.42 17.36
CA ALA A 329 8.78 8.64 18.22
C ALA A 329 8.00 7.88 19.31
N TYR A 330 6.95 8.47 19.85
CA TYR A 330 6.07 7.82 20.82
C TYR A 330 5.34 6.62 20.20
N LEU A 331 4.73 6.80 19.03
CA LEU A 331 3.96 5.77 18.31
C LEU A 331 4.85 4.67 17.73
N ALA A 332 6.05 4.98 17.23
CA ALA A 332 6.97 4.01 16.64
C ALA A 332 7.40 2.88 17.59
N THR A 333 7.21 3.06 18.90
CA THR A 333 7.60 2.08 19.93
C THR A 333 6.41 1.40 20.61
N ARG A 334 5.17 1.72 20.21
CA ARG A 334 3.93 1.32 20.89
C ARG A 334 2.95 0.72 19.89
N ASN A 335 2.21 -0.28 20.33
CA ASN A 335 1.04 -0.77 19.61
C ASN A 335 -0.24 -0.21 20.22
N LEU A 336 -1.39 -0.54 19.63
CA LEU A 336 -2.68 0.01 20.04
C LEU A 336 -2.99 -0.23 21.52
N SER A 337 -2.67 -1.42 22.05
CA SER A 337 -2.93 -1.73 23.46
C SER A 337 -2.10 -0.88 24.42
N ASP A 338 -0.85 -0.56 24.07
CA ASP A 338 -0.02 0.32 24.88
C ASP A 338 -0.58 1.75 24.92
N VAL A 339 -1.02 2.28 23.77
CA VAL A 339 -1.57 3.64 23.69
C VAL A 339 -2.85 3.76 24.50
N ILE A 340 -3.77 2.79 24.39
CA ILE A 340 -5.00 2.76 25.20
C ILE A 340 -4.65 2.66 26.70
N SER A 341 -3.67 1.82 27.05
CA SER A 341 -3.23 1.68 28.44
C SER A 341 -2.56 2.95 28.99
N ASP A 342 -1.80 3.67 28.17
CA ASP A 342 -1.10 4.91 28.53
C ASP A 342 -2.06 6.06 28.85
N PHE A 343 -3.31 5.98 28.35
CA PHE A 343 -4.39 6.97 28.47
C PHE A 343 -5.72 6.31 28.87
N SER A 344 -5.65 5.37 29.82
CA SER A 344 -6.77 4.50 30.23
C SER A 344 -8.01 5.22 30.77
N SER A 345 -7.90 6.49 31.15
CA SER A 345 -9.05 7.28 31.60
C SER A 345 -9.95 7.76 30.46
N ALA A 346 -9.48 7.65 29.21
CA ALA A 346 -10.27 7.95 28.02
C ALA A 346 -11.22 6.78 27.69
N PRO A 347 -12.56 6.98 27.70
CA PRO A 347 -13.55 5.95 27.37
C PRO A 347 -13.67 5.75 25.85
N VAL A 348 -12.60 5.28 25.22
CA VAL A 348 -12.56 5.07 23.75
C VAL A 348 -13.30 3.80 23.38
N GLU A 349 -14.20 3.88 22.40
CA GLU A 349 -14.88 2.70 21.84
C GLU A 349 -14.14 2.17 20.60
N LEU A 350 -14.24 0.87 20.36
CA LEU A 350 -13.57 0.24 19.21
C LEU A 350 -14.09 0.80 17.87
N SER A 351 -15.37 1.15 17.78
CA SER A 351 -15.97 1.77 16.59
C SER A 351 -15.36 3.12 16.23
N ASP A 352 -14.88 3.88 17.21
CA ASP A 352 -14.24 5.18 16.97
C ASP A 352 -12.80 5.02 16.48
N LEU A 353 -12.13 3.93 16.88
CA LEU A 353 -10.74 3.65 16.49
C LEU A 353 -10.63 3.04 15.09
N ILE A 354 -11.59 2.21 14.68
CA ILE A 354 -11.50 1.46 13.42
C ILE A 354 -11.28 2.34 12.19
N PRO A 355 -11.97 3.48 12.01
CA PRO A 355 -11.71 4.39 10.89
C PRO A 355 -10.28 4.96 10.86
N LEU A 356 -9.58 4.97 11.99
CA LEU A 356 -8.21 5.49 12.13
C LEU A 356 -7.14 4.41 11.92
N LEU A 357 -7.50 3.13 11.98
CA LEU A 357 -6.55 2.03 11.77
C LEU A 357 -6.28 1.81 10.27
N LYS A 358 -5.02 1.51 9.93
CA LYS A 358 -4.63 1.17 8.56
C LYS A 358 -5.02 -0.30 8.26
N PRO A 359 -5.29 -0.67 7.00
CA PRO A 359 -5.42 -2.07 6.63
C PRO A 359 -4.15 -2.87 6.96
N LEU A 360 -4.31 -4.14 7.36
CA LEU A 360 -3.19 -5.05 7.58
C LEU A 360 -2.60 -5.49 6.23
N LEU A 361 -1.49 -4.88 5.83
CA LEU A 361 -0.88 -5.14 4.53
C LEU A 361 -0.07 -6.45 4.49
N PRO A 362 -0.01 -7.14 3.32
CA PRO A 362 0.93 -8.22 3.08
C PRO A 362 2.38 -7.79 3.32
N ARG A 363 3.23 -8.73 3.72
CA ARG A 363 4.69 -8.54 3.78
C ARG A 363 5.35 -9.30 2.65
N TYR A 364 6.23 -8.62 1.93
CA TYR A 364 6.96 -9.19 0.79
C TYR A 364 8.30 -9.76 1.24
N TYR A 365 8.62 -10.94 0.74
CA TYR A 365 9.88 -11.65 0.96
C TYR A 365 10.51 -12.02 -0.37
N SER A 366 11.83 -11.86 -0.52
CA SER A 366 12.53 -12.37 -1.69
C SER A 366 12.43 -13.89 -1.76
N ILE A 367 12.03 -14.40 -2.93
CA ILE A 367 11.94 -15.85 -3.14
C ILE A 367 13.35 -16.46 -3.09
N SER A 368 13.48 -17.51 -2.29
CA SER A 368 14.74 -18.21 -1.98
C SER A 368 14.85 -19.59 -2.66
N SER A 369 13.92 -19.92 -3.56
CA SER A 369 13.92 -21.15 -4.38
C SER A 369 14.02 -20.85 -5.87
N SER A 370 14.54 -21.79 -6.65
CA SER A 370 14.43 -21.75 -8.11
C SER A 370 13.16 -22.47 -8.57
N PRO A 371 12.37 -21.89 -9.49
CA PRO A 371 11.14 -22.52 -10.00
C PRO A 371 11.44 -23.81 -10.78
N GLU A 372 12.68 -24.02 -11.23
CA GLU A 372 13.11 -25.20 -11.99
C GLU A 372 13.28 -26.46 -11.13
N ILE A 373 13.40 -26.31 -9.80
CA ILE A 373 13.66 -27.45 -8.90
C ILE A 373 12.39 -28.28 -8.69
N SER A 374 11.23 -27.65 -8.72
CA SER A 374 9.96 -28.24 -8.29
C SER A 374 8.84 -27.88 -9.26
N LYS A 375 8.80 -28.51 -10.44
CA LYS A 375 7.72 -28.34 -11.43
C LYS A 375 6.78 -29.52 -11.51
N ASP A 376 5.53 -29.26 -11.80
CA ASP A 376 4.56 -30.30 -12.17
C ASP A 376 4.70 -30.70 -13.65
N SER A 377 3.86 -31.64 -14.08
CA SER A 377 3.84 -32.12 -15.47
C SER A 377 3.46 -31.05 -16.50
N THR A 378 2.90 -29.92 -16.07
CA THR A 378 2.52 -28.78 -16.92
C THR A 378 3.62 -27.72 -16.99
N GLY A 379 4.70 -27.89 -16.23
CA GLY A 379 5.84 -26.97 -16.18
C GLY A 379 5.69 -25.83 -15.18
N PHE A 380 4.63 -25.86 -14.34
CA PHE A 380 4.40 -24.85 -13.32
C PHE A 380 5.12 -25.18 -12.02
N PRO A 381 5.66 -24.18 -11.31
CA PRO A 381 6.22 -24.38 -9.98
C PRO A 381 5.19 -24.92 -9.00
N THR A 382 5.65 -25.84 -8.16
CA THR A 382 4.82 -26.56 -7.16
C THR A 382 5.20 -26.15 -5.74
N ARG A 383 6.39 -25.58 -5.56
CA ARG A 383 6.91 -25.06 -4.30
C ARG A 383 7.48 -23.67 -4.50
N VAL A 384 7.37 -22.86 -3.45
CA VAL A 384 8.09 -21.59 -3.34
C VAL A 384 8.61 -21.46 -1.91
N SER A 385 9.85 -21.00 -1.77
CA SER A 385 10.45 -20.81 -0.45
C SER A 385 10.92 -19.38 -0.23
N ILE A 386 10.98 -19.00 1.03
CA ILE A 386 11.45 -17.70 1.50
C ILE A 386 12.37 -17.88 2.70
N THR A 387 13.27 -16.92 2.89
CA THR A 387 14.16 -16.85 4.04
C THR A 387 13.72 -15.69 4.93
N VAL A 388 13.39 -15.98 6.19
CA VAL A 388 12.72 -15.03 7.08
C VAL A 388 13.57 -14.78 8.31
N ALA A 389 14.02 -13.53 8.50
CA ALA A 389 14.57 -13.09 9.77
C ALA A 389 13.41 -12.78 10.75
N VAL A 390 13.31 -13.53 11.83
CA VAL A 390 12.22 -13.41 12.80
C VAL A 390 12.48 -12.21 13.72
N VAL A 391 11.50 -11.31 13.77
CA VAL A 391 11.63 -10.04 14.49
C VAL A 391 11.03 -10.20 15.88
N ARG A 392 11.90 -10.14 16.89
CA ARG A 392 11.54 -10.10 18.30
C ARG A 392 12.41 -9.06 18.99
N TYR A 393 11.82 -8.24 19.84
CA TYR A 393 12.54 -7.20 20.57
C TYR A 393 11.80 -6.86 21.87
N GLN A 394 12.45 -6.15 22.79
CA GLN A 394 11.81 -5.68 24.02
C GLN A 394 11.46 -4.19 23.86
N ALA A 395 10.21 -3.82 24.17
CA ALA A 395 9.81 -2.42 24.25
C ALA A 395 8.77 -2.21 25.35
N HIS A 396 8.96 -1.16 26.15
CA HIS A 396 8.11 -0.81 27.30
C HIS A 396 7.91 -1.97 28.28
N GLY A 397 8.99 -2.70 28.57
CA GLY A 397 8.95 -3.83 29.50
C GLY A 397 8.20 -5.07 28.99
N LYS A 398 7.72 -5.07 27.74
CA LYS A 398 7.03 -6.19 27.10
C LYS A 398 7.82 -6.75 25.90
N PRO A 399 7.76 -8.08 25.66
CA PRO A 399 8.28 -8.67 24.44
C PRO A 399 7.38 -8.28 23.26
N ARG A 400 8.02 -7.88 22.15
CA ARG A 400 7.38 -7.50 20.89
C ARG A 400 7.68 -8.54 19.83
N LYS A 401 6.70 -8.71 18.94
CA LYS A 401 6.69 -9.72 17.88
C LYS A 401 6.41 -9.01 16.55
N GLY A 402 7.29 -9.17 15.56
CA GLY A 402 6.98 -8.75 14.21
C GLY A 402 5.79 -9.53 13.67
N VAL A 403 4.83 -8.85 13.04
CA VAL A 403 3.53 -9.43 12.67
C VAL A 403 3.71 -10.66 11.77
N ALA A 404 4.25 -10.45 10.57
CA ALA A 404 4.40 -11.51 9.56
C ALA A 404 5.47 -12.55 9.93
N THR A 405 6.60 -12.10 10.48
CA THR A 405 7.72 -13.02 10.74
C THR A 405 7.43 -13.98 11.89
N THR A 406 6.74 -13.53 12.95
CA THR A 406 6.28 -14.44 14.01
C THR A 406 4.99 -15.17 13.65
N PHE A 407 4.19 -14.66 12.70
CA PHE A 407 3.11 -15.44 12.11
C PHE A 407 3.69 -16.70 11.46
N LEU A 408 4.69 -16.54 10.58
CA LEU A 408 5.37 -17.65 9.91
C LEU A 408 6.13 -18.56 10.89
N SER A 409 6.88 -17.98 11.84
CA SER A 409 7.70 -18.77 12.78
C SER A 409 6.86 -19.55 13.81
N ASP A 410 5.80 -18.94 14.35
CA ASP A 410 5.13 -19.48 15.54
C ASP A 410 3.71 -19.99 15.28
N ARG A 411 2.97 -19.38 14.34
CA ARG A 411 1.51 -19.50 14.27
C ARG A 411 0.98 -20.16 13.00
N ALA A 412 1.69 -20.02 11.88
CA ALA A 412 1.35 -20.70 10.65
C ALA A 412 1.46 -22.22 10.88
N GLU A 413 0.40 -22.94 10.54
CA GLU A 413 0.31 -24.38 10.74
C GLU A 413 1.18 -25.10 9.71
N LEU A 414 2.14 -25.90 10.20
CA LEU A 414 2.98 -26.75 9.37
C LEU A 414 2.23 -28.04 9.07
N ILE A 415 1.95 -28.30 7.80
CA ILE A 415 1.29 -29.53 7.37
C ILE A 415 2.36 -30.57 7.05
N ASP A 416 2.40 -31.64 7.83
CA ASP A 416 3.32 -32.75 7.60
C ASP A 416 2.94 -33.49 6.31
N THR A 417 3.78 -33.37 5.29
CA THR A 417 3.59 -34.05 4.00
C THR A 417 3.88 -35.54 4.07
N SER A 418 4.42 -36.06 5.19
CA SER A 418 4.61 -37.49 5.40
C SER A 418 3.33 -38.24 5.76
N GLU A 419 2.27 -37.54 6.20
CA GLU A 419 0.98 -38.15 6.56
C GLU A 419 -0.10 -38.03 5.46
N THR A 420 0.13 -37.23 4.42
CA THR A 420 -0.83 -37.03 3.32
C THR A 420 -0.35 -37.68 2.03
N GLY A 421 -0.39 -39.01 2.01
CA GLY A 421 -0.50 -39.71 0.73
C GLY A 421 -1.78 -39.27 0.04
N ASP A 422 -1.66 -38.73 -1.18
CA ASP A 422 -2.72 -38.47 -2.15
C ASP A 422 -4.16 -38.53 -1.60
N VAL A 423 -4.64 -37.43 -1.02
CA VAL A 423 -6.07 -37.18 -0.98
C VAL A 423 -6.33 -35.88 -1.72
N ALA A 424 -6.52 -36.04 -3.02
CA ALA A 424 -7.28 -35.08 -3.81
C ALA A 424 -8.74 -35.12 -3.31
N THR A 425 -9.17 -34.03 -2.67
CA THR A 425 -10.56 -33.55 -2.66
C THR A 425 -10.57 -32.08 -2.32
#